data_AF-A0A2R6MI42-F1
#
_entry.id   AF-A0A2R6MI42-F1
#
_cell.length_a   1.000
_cell.length_b   1.000
_cell.length_c   1.000
_cell.angle_alpha   90.00
_cell.angle_beta   90.00
_cell.angle_gamma   90.00
#
_symmetry.space_group_name_H-M   'P 1'
#
loop_
_entity.id
_entity.type
_entity.pdbx_description
1 polymer ?
#
loop_
_entity_poly.entity_id
_entity_poly.type
_entity_poly.pdbx_seq_one_letter_code
_entity_poly.pdbx_strand_id
1 'polypeptide(L)'
;MGVKSTYRDRDDTDVAVLDALVDNRDDGLTIFELRASVDASIDEIETSLATLKSDDLIRVTDTDSETRLYPRDRVIPDDETDQRSLTDVVREKLPF
;
A
#
# COMPACT_ATOMS: atom_id res chain seq x y z
N MET A 1 3.42 -3.14 -12.17
CA MET A 1 4.03 -4.32 -11.53
C MET A 1 3.04 -4.76 -10.48
N GLY A 2 2.43 -5.95 -10.61
CA GLY A 2 1.26 -6.28 -9.78
C GLY A 2 1.56 -7.04 -8.50
N VAL A 3 0.59 -7.14 -7.59
CA VAL A 3 0.72 -7.81 -6.28
C VAL A 3 1.22 -9.26 -6.39
N LYS A 4 1.97 -9.73 -5.38
CA LYS A 4 2.46 -11.11 -5.28
C LYS A 4 1.32 -12.12 -5.40
N SER A 5 1.53 -13.19 -6.19
CA SER A 5 0.48 -14.13 -6.60
C SER A 5 -0.31 -14.76 -5.44
N THR A 6 0.30 -14.92 -4.27
CA THR A 6 -0.35 -15.47 -3.06
C THR A 6 -1.53 -14.62 -2.57
N TYR A 7 -1.59 -13.33 -2.92
CA TYR A 7 -2.68 -12.44 -2.52
C TYR A 7 -3.73 -12.23 -3.61
N ARG A 8 -3.59 -12.89 -4.77
CA ARG A 8 -4.54 -12.75 -5.89
C ARG A 8 -5.85 -13.51 -5.70
N ASP A 9 -5.92 -14.44 -4.75
CA ASP A 9 -7.15 -15.15 -4.37
C ASP A 9 -8.04 -14.36 -3.37
N ARG A 10 -7.78 -13.07 -3.18
CA ARG A 10 -8.57 -12.17 -2.32
C ARG A 10 -9.76 -11.55 -3.05
N ASP A 11 -10.57 -10.82 -2.29
CA ASP A 11 -11.62 -9.95 -2.85
C ASP A 11 -11.03 -9.06 -3.95
N ASP A 12 -11.77 -8.87 -5.05
CA ASP A 12 -11.30 -8.09 -6.20
C ASP A 12 -10.86 -6.67 -5.79
N THR A 13 -11.54 -6.08 -4.80
CA THR A 13 -11.20 -4.75 -4.27
C THR A 13 -9.87 -4.78 -3.50
N ASP A 14 -9.65 -5.80 -2.67
CA ASP A 14 -8.39 -6.00 -1.93
C ASP A 14 -7.21 -6.15 -2.90
N VAL A 15 -7.38 -6.96 -3.94
CA VAL A 15 -6.34 -7.18 -4.96
C VAL A 15 -6.03 -5.87 -5.67
N ALA A 16 -7.04 -5.12 -6.10
CA ALA A 16 -6.87 -3.85 -6.80
C ALA A 16 -6.18 -2.79 -5.92
N VAL A 17 -6.54 -2.71 -4.63
CA VAL A 17 -5.89 -1.80 -3.67
C VAL A 17 -4.42 -2.18 -3.48
N LEU A 18 -4.11 -3.47 -3.31
CA LEU A 18 -2.72 -3.92 -3.18
C LEU A 18 -1.91 -3.69 -4.46
N ASP A 19 -2.51 -3.86 -5.63
CA ASP A 19 -1.87 -3.60 -6.93
C ASP A 19 -1.45 -2.12 -7.03
N ALA A 20 -2.40 -1.22 -6.79
CA ALA A 20 -2.16 0.22 -6.83
C ALA A 20 -1.07 0.66 -5.84
N LEU A 21 -1.05 0.07 -4.65
CA LEU A 21 -0.04 0.34 -3.63
C LEU A 21 1.34 -0.22 -4.01
N VAL A 22 1.42 -1.40 -4.63
CA VAL A 22 2.69 -1.99 -5.12
C VAL A 22 3.28 -1.16 -6.27
N ASP A 23 2.43 -0.67 -7.17
CA ASP A 23 2.83 0.21 -8.25
C ASP A 23 3.38 1.56 -7.75
N ASN A 24 2.90 2.04 -6.59
CA ASN A 24 3.31 3.30 -5.98
C ASN A 24 4.02 3.08 -4.64
N ARG A 25 4.79 2.00 -4.49
CA ARG A 25 5.39 1.59 -3.21
C ARG A 25 6.35 2.61 -2.59
N ASP A 26 7.04 3.39 -3.42
CA ASP A 26 8.07 4.34 -3.00
C ASP A 26 7.44 5.60 -2.38
N ASP A 27 6.46 6.18 -3.07
CA ASP A 27 5.77 7.39 -2.61
C ASP A 27 4.59 7.08 -1.69
N GLY A 28 3.98 5.91 -1.83
CA GLY A 28 2.69 5.57 -1.21
C GLY A 28 1.53 6.31 -1.88
N LEU A 29 0.31 6.06 -1.38
CA LEU A 29 -0.90 6.73 -1.86
C LEU A 29 -1.74 7.25 -0.70
N THR A 30 -2.39 8.38 -0.90
CA THR A 30 -3.51 8.82 -0.06
C THR A 30 -4.79 8.06 -0.42
N ILE A 31 -5.79 8.11 0.46
CA ILE A 31 -7.12 7.53 0.18
C ILE A 31 -7.74 8.13 -1.09
N PHE A 32 -7.52 9.43 -1.34
CA PHE A 32 -8.07 10.11 -2.51
C PHE A 32 -7.41 9.65 -3.81
N GLU A 33 -6.10 9.41 -3.80
CA GLU A 33 -5.38 8.87 -4.96
C GLU A 33 -5.76 7.41 -5.21
N LEU A 34 -5.91 6.61 -4.15
CA LEU A 34 -6.42 5.23 -4.24
C LEU A 34 -7.78 5.16 -4.94
N ARG A 35 -8.69 6.09 -4.61
CA ARG A 35 -9.98 6.21 -5.29
C ARG A 35 -9.86 6.55 -6.77
N ALA A 36 -8.84 7.32 -7.17
CA ALA A 36 -8.60 7.62 -8.58
C ALA A 36 -7.98 6.44 -9.34
N SER A 37 -7.28 5.56 -8.64
CA SER A 37 -6.60 4.39 -9.21
C SER A 37 -7.45 3.12 -9.23
N VAL A 38 -8.43 2.99 -8.33
CA VAL A 38 -9.27 1.80 -8.19
C VAL A 38 -10.72 2.16 -8.53
N ASP A 39 -11.35 1.34 -9.39
CA ASP A 39 -12.77 1.47 -9.76
C ASP A 39 -13.67 0.90 -8.64
N ALA A 40 -13.63 1.52 -7.47
CA ALA A 40 -14.41 1.12 -6.29
C ALA A 40 -14.94 2.34 -5.53
N SER A 41 -16.04 2.15 -4.79
CA SER A 41 -16.63 3.18 -3.94
C SER A 41 -15.76 3.47 -2.73
N ILE A 42 -15.96 4.63 -2.08
CA ILE A 42 -15.22 4.98 -0.85
C ILE A 42 -15.47 3.93 0.24
N ASP A 43 -16.71 3.49 0.44
CA ASP A 43 -17.05 2.49 1.46
C ASP A 43 -16.37 1.13 1.21
N GLU A 44 -16.23 0.75 -0.07
CA GLU A 44 -15.56 -0.48 -0.49
C GLU A 44 -14.06 -0.39 -0.23
N ILE A 45 -13.45 0.75 -0.59
CA ILE A 45 -12.05 1.05 -0.33
C ILE A 45 -11.77 1.06 1.18
N GLU A 46 -12.60 1.70 1.99
CA GLU A 46 -12.42 1.74 3.45
C GLU A 46 -12.53 0.34 4.09
N THR A 47 -13.48 -0.47 3.63
CA THR A 47 -13.65 -1.86 4.09
C THR A 47 -12.42 -2.70 3.73
N SER A 48 -11.93 -2.55 2.50
CA SER A 48 -10.71 -3.22 2.05
C SER A 48 -9.49 -2.78 2.86
N LEU A 49 -9.29 -1.47 3.04
CA LEU A 49 -8.19 -0.93 3.85
C LEU A 49 -8.23 -1.44 5.30
N ALA A 50 -9.41 -1.54 5.90
CA ALA A 50 -9.57 -2.10 7.24
C ALA A 50 -9.12 -3.57 7.28
N THR A 51 -9.56 -4.37 6.30
CA THR A 51 -9.21 -5.80 6.17
C THR A 51 -7.71 -5.99 5.96
N LEU A 52 -7.13 -5.29 4.98
CA LEU A 52 -5.71 -5.35 4.66
C LEU A 52 -4.82 -4.88 5.82
N LYS A 53 -5.28 -3.90 6.60
CA LYS A 53 -4.57 -3.44 7.81
C LYS A 53 -4.63 -4.49 8.92
N SER A 54 -5.79 -5.12 9.13
CA SER A 54 -5.94 -6.22 10.09
C SER A 54 -5.07 -7.43 9.76
N ASP A 55 -4.85 -7.70 8.47
CA ASP A 55 -4.01 -8.80 7.98
C ASP A 55 -2.51 -8.47 7.91
N ASP A 56 -2.12 -7.27 8.36
CA ASP A 56 -0.77 -6.76 8.31
C ASP A 56 -0.16 -6.77 6.89
N LEU A 57 -0.96 -6.34 5.91
CA LEU A 57 -0.57 -6.27 4.49
C LEU A 57 -0.28 -4.84 4.02
N ILE A 58 -0.77 -3.84 4.74
CA ILE A 58 -0.47 -2.43 4.49
C ILE A 58 0.06 -1.75 5.75
N ARG A 59 0.72 -0.62 5.56
CA ARG A 59 1.12 0.29 6.63
C ARG A 59 0.54 1.67 6.35
N VAL A 60 0.07 2.31 7.41
CA VAL A 60 -0.36 3.71 7.38
C VAL A 60 0.73 4.55 8.04
N THR A 61 1.13 5.63 7.39
CA THR A 61 2.08 6.61 7.93
C THR A 61 1.43 7.98 7.91
N ASP A 62 1.43 8.67 9.05
CA ASP A 62 0.97 10.05 9.13
C ASP A 62 2.19 10.99 9.04
N THR A 63 2.18 11.86 8.04
CA THR A 63 3.15 12.96 7.90
C THR A 63 2.51 14.27 8.38
N ASP A 64 3.27 15.37 8.49
CA ASP A 64 2.66 16.66 8.85
C ASP A 64 1.70 17.18 7.75
N SER A 65 1.83 16.67 6.53
CA SER A 65 1.05 17.12 5.38
C SER A 65 -0.19 16.26 5.15
N GLU A 66 -0.07 14.94 5.27
CA GLU A 66 -1.14 14.00 4.92
C GLU A 66 -0.87 12.56 5.42
N THR A 67 -1.95 11.76 5.51
CA THR A 67 -1.90 10.32 5.77
C THR A 67 -1.62 9.56 4.48
N ARG A 68 -0.56 8.73 4.49
CA ARG A 68 -0.13 7.90 3.36
C ARG A 68 -0.19 6.40 3.66
N LEU A 69 -0.57 5.65 2.64
CA LEU A 69 -0.75 4.20 2.66
C LEU A 69 0.38 3.56 1.84
N TYR A 70 0.98 2.51 2.40
CA TYR A 70 2.09 1.78 1.80
C TYR A 70 1.82 0.27 1.83
N PRO A 71 2.25 -0.49 0.82
CA PRO A 71 2.23 -1.95 0.90
C PRO A 71 3.31 -2.43 1.89
N ARG A 72 3.09 -3.59 2.50
CA ARG A 72 4.13 -4.29 3.27
C ARG A 72 5.08 -5.01 2.34
N ASP A 73 6.35 -5.16 2.74
CA ASP A 73 7.39 -5.82 1.92
C ASP A 73 6.99 -7.23 1.47
N ARG A 74 6.27 -7.97 2.32
CA ARG A 74 5.75 -9.32 2.03
C ARG A 74 4.75 -9.40 0.87
N VAL A 75 4.17 -8.26 0.48
CA VAL A 75 3.14 -8.12 -0.56
C VAL A 75 3.76 -7.79 -1.91
N ILE A 76 4.91 -7.13 -1.88
CA ILE A 76 5.71 -6.79 -3.06
C ILE A 76 6.24 -8.11 -3.66
N PRO A 77 6.12 -8.31 -4.98
CA PRO A 77 6.75 -9.45 -5.64
C PRO A 77 8.27 -9.41 -5.43
N ASP A 78 8.87 -10.58 -5.21
CA ASP A 78 10.32 -10.75 -5.21
C ASP A 78 10.83 -10.64 -6.66
N ASP A 79 10.85 -9.44 -7.23
CA ASP A 79 11.58 -9.17 -8.46
C ASP A 79 13.06 -8.99 -8.09
N GLU A 80 13.96 -9.81 -8.64
CA GLU A 80 15.40 -9.88 -8.32
C GLU A 80 16.21 -8.57 -8.57
N THR A 81 15.61 -7.37 -8.67
CA THR A 81 16.31 -6.16 -9.17
C THR A 81 16.18 -4.86 -8.37
N ASP A 82 15.29 -4.69 -7.38
CA ASP A 82 15.20 -3.41 -6.65
C ASP A 82 15.53 -3.53 -5.15
N GLN A 83 16.81 -3.76 -4.88
CA GLN A 83 17.44 -3.59 -3.56
C GLN A 83 17.74 -2.10 -3.23
N ARG A 84 17.10 -1.13 -3.88
CA ARG A 84 17.31 0.29 -3.60
C ARG A 84 16.00 0.89 -3.09
N SER A 85 16.05 1.41 -1.86
CA SER A 85 15.00 2.19 -1.15
C SER A 85 14.06 1.47 -0.18
N LEU A 86 14.39 0.26 0.33
CA LEU A 86 13.60 -0.35 1.42
C LEU A 86 13.82 0.31 2.82
N THR A 87 14.70 1.33 2.95
CA THR A 87 15.09 1.89 4.26
C THR A 87 14.95 3.41 4.44
N ASP A 88 14.47 4.19 3.46
CA ASP A 88 14.49 5.66 3.57
C ASP A 88 13.23 6.30 4.17
N VAL A 89 12.07 5.63 4.18
CA VAL A 89 10.80 6.26 4.64
C VAL A 89 10.65 6.27 6.18
N VAL A 90 11.52 5.59 6.94
CA VAL A 90 11.48 5.59 8.42
C VAL A 90 12.45 6.63 9.03
N ARG A 91 13.10 7.49 8.22
CA ARG A 91 14.13 8.42 8.71
C ARG A 91 13.79 9.90 8.72
N GLU A 92 12.51 10.30 8.73
CA GLU A 92 12.18 11.74 8.78
C GLU A 92 11.55 12.26 10.10
N LYS A 93 11.20 11.43 11.09
CA LYS A 93 10.57 11.96 12.33
C LYS A 93 10.92 11.23 13.62
N LEU A 94 12.20 11.12 13.94
CA LEU A 94 12.62 10.95 15.34
C LEU A 94 13.33 12.23 15.80
N PRO A 95 12.67 13.09 16.61
CA PRO A 95 13.32 14.25 17.20
C PRO A 95 14.32 13.79 18.28
N PHE A 96 15.55 14.30 18.21
CA PHE A 96 16.50 14.35 19.33
C PHE A 96 16.36 15.67 20.09
#